data_AF-A0A7C5Q6B6-F1
#
_entry.id   AF-A0A7C5Q6B6-F1
#
_cell.length_a   1.000
_cell.length_b   1.000
_cell.length_c   1.000
_cell.angle_alpha   90.00
_cell.angle_beta   90.00
_cell.angle_gamma   90.00
#
_symmetry.space_group_name_H-M   'P 1'
#
loop_
_entity.id
_entity.type
_entity.pdbx_description
1 polymer ?
#
loop_
_entity_poly.entity_id
_entity_poly.type
_entity_poly.pdbx_seq_one_letter_code
_entity_poly.pdbx_strand_id
1 'polypeptide(L)'
;MSEEDAKADIMDKIERLYSIVNRARFYRDVAMESEWSNLMKEVESLRVEMKLAADEVEKLADDLDEYYISGSSAYGETDPLTHWADIIYQRLFKT
;
A
#
# COMPACT_ATOMS: atom_id res chain seq x y z
N MET A 1 -2.08 -9.43 20.71
CA MET A 1 -1.32 -8.68 19.70
C MET A 1 -1.08 -7.30 20.27
N SER A 2 0.18 -6.88 20.37
CA SER A 2 0.52 -5.52 20.80
C SER A 2 0.22 -4.51 19.68
N GLU A 3 0.21 -3.20 19.98
CA GLU A 3 0.10 -2.16 18.94
C GLU A 3 1.28 -2.24 17.95
N GLU A 4 2.46 -2.60 18.43
CA GLU A 4 3.67 -2.77 17.61
C GLU A 4 3.54 -3.96 16.65
N ASP A 5 3.08 -5.12 17.13
CA ASP A 5 2.84 -6.30 16.28
C ASP A 5 1.78 -6.00 15.20
N ALA A 6 0.71 -5.29 15.59
CA ALA A 6 -0.36 -4.94 14.67
C ALA A 6 0.13 -4.01 13.55
N LYS A 7 1.01 -3.05 13.89
CA LYS A 7 1.59 -2.13 12.90
C LYS A 7 2.60 -2.84 12.00
N ALA A 8 3.41 -3.75 12.53
CA ALA A 8 4.30 -4.57 11.72
C ALA A 8 3.52 -5.40 10.68
N ASP A 9 2.44 -6.07 11.10
CA ASP A 9 1.55 -6.80 10.19
C ASP A 9 0.92 -5.90 9.12
N ILE A 10 0.60 -4.65 9.45
CA ILE A 10 0.08 -3.67 8.49
C ILE A 10 1.17 -3.23 7.52
N MET A 11 2.40 -2.98 7.99
CA MET A 11 3.53 -2.61 7.14
C MET A 11 3.81 -3.70 6.10
N ASP A 12 3.83 -4.97 6.50
CA ASP A 12 3.99 -6.10 5.57
C ASP A 12 2.90 -6.12 4.48
N LYS A 13 1.66 -5.79 4.84
CA LYS A 13 0.54 -5.69 3.89
C LYS A 13 0.67 -4.48 2.97
N ILE A 14 1.17 -3.35 3.47
CA ILE A 14 1.44 -2.16 2.68
C ILE A 14 2.52 -2.46 1.63
N GLU A 15 3.64 -3.08 2.03
CA GLU A 15 4.71 -3.44 1.10
C GLU A 15 4.23 -4.45 0.04
N ARG A 16 3.41 -5.42 0.45
CA ARG A 16 2.76 -6.34 -0.48
C ARG A 16 1.85 -5.61 -1.46
N LEU A 17 0.98 -4.72 -0.97
CA LEU A 17 0.07 -3.93 -1.81
C LEU A 17 0.85 -3.10 -2.82
N TYR A 18 1.88 -2.38 -2.38
CA TYR A 18 2.80 -1.61 -3.22
C TYR A 18 3.41 -2.46 -4.34
N SER A 19 3.97 -3.63 -3.99
CA SER A 19 4.56 -4.56 -4.97
C SER A 19 3.56 -5.02 -6.03
N ILE A 20 2.33 -5.33 -5.62
CA ILE A 20 1.27 -5.79 -6.52
C ILE A 20 0.82 -4.65 -7.44
N VAL A 21 0.63 -3.43 -6.91
CA VAL A 21 0.25 -2.25 -7.69
C VAL A 21 1.30 -1.97 -8.77
N ASN A 22 2.59 -1.97 -8.42
CA ASN A 22 3.66 -1.75 -9.40
C ASN A 22 3.76 -2.85 -10.45
N ARG A 23 3.55 -4.12 -10.09
CA ARG A 23 3.45 -5.22 -11.07
C ARG A 23 2.20 -5.09 -11.95
N ALA A 24 1.08 -4.63 -11.41
CA ALA A 24 -0.14 -4.40 -12.18
C ALA A 24 0.06 -3.26 -13.18
N ARG A 25 0.69 -2.15 -12.76
CA ARG A 25 1.09 -1.04 -13.65
C ARG A 25 1.95 -1.57 -14.81
N PHE A 26 2.98 -2.37 -14.51
CA PHE A 26 3.81 -3.00 -15.53
C PHE A 26 3.00 -3.87 -16.51
N TYR A 27 2.17 -4.80 -16.01
CA TYR A 27 1.40 -5.70 -16.89
C TYR A 27 0.37 -4.96 -17.74
N ARG A 28 -0.23 -3.89 -17.21
CA ARG A 28 -1.09 -2.98 -17.99
C ARG A 28 -0.30 -2.36 -19.13
N ASP A 29 0.91 -1.87 -18.86
CA ASP A 29 1.73 -1.16 -19.85
C ASP A 29 2.25 -2.10 -20.96
N VAL A 30 2.42 -3.41 -20.67
CA VAL A 30 2.78 -4.44 -21.68
C VAL A 30 1.57 -5.22 -22.23
N ALA A 31 0.35 -4.75 -22.00
CA ALA A 31 -0.91 -5.35 -22.49
C ALA A 31 -1.14 -6.82 -22.08
N MET A 32 -0.69 -7.21 -20.88
CA MET A 32 -0.91 -8.53 -20.27
C MET A 32 -2.16 -8.53 -19.40
N GLU A 33 -3.33 -8.50 -20.05
CA GLU A 33 -4.65 -8.31 -19.42
C GLU A 33 -5.02 -9.38 -18.37
N SER A 34 -4.62 -10.63 -18.59
CA SER A 34 -4.92 -11.73 -17.66
C SER A 34 -4.18 -11.56 -16.34
N GLU A 35 -2.89 -11.27 -16.42
CA GLU A 35 -2.01 -11.02 -15.28
C GLU A 35 -2.43 -9.75 -14.54
N TRP A 36 -2.72 -8.68 -15.27
CA TRP A 36 -3.26 -7.45 -14.70
C TRP A 36 -4.56 -7.73 -13.93
N SER A 37 -5.53 -8.41 -14.55
CA SER A 37 -6.83 -8.70 -13.91
C SER A 37 -6.68 -9.55 -12.65
N ASN A 38 -5.75 -10.50 -12.64
CA ASN A 38 -5.50 -11.33 -11.46
C ASN A 38 -4.89 -10.52 -10.31
N LEU A 39 -3.92 -9.65 -10.60
CA LEU A 39 -3.35 -8.76 -9.59
C LEU A 39 -4.38 -7.77 -9.06
N MET A 40 -5.25 -7.22 -9.91
CA MET A 40 -6.28 -6.27 -9.46
C MET A 40 -7.27 -6.89 -8.46
N LYS A 41 -7.53 -8.20 -8.52
CA LYS A 41 -8.33 -8.89 -7.50
C LYS A 41 -7.61 -8.93 -6.15
N GLU A 42 -6.30 -9.10 -6.17
CA GLU A 42 -5.47 -9.12 -4.96
C GLU A 42 -5.34 -7.72 -4.35
N VAL A 43 -5.14 -6.69 -5.20
CA VAL A 43 -5.20 -5.27 -4.79
C VAL A 43 -6.52 -4.98 -4.11
N GLU A 44 -7.64 -5.38 -4.70
CA GLU A 44 -8.98 -5.14 -4.14
C GLU A 44 -9.16 -5.83 -2.79
N SER A 45 -8.69 -7.07 -2.65
CA SER A 45 -8.75 -7.81 -1.39
C SER A 45 -7.98 -7.09 -0.27
N LEU A 46 -6.74 -6.67 -0.54
CA LEU A 46 -5.89 -5.97 0.44
C LEU A 46 -6.45 -4.58 0.77
N ARG A 47 -6.94 -3.85 -0.24
CA ARG A 47 -7.57 -2.54 -0.08
C ARG A 47 -8.74 -2.61 0.89
N VAL A 48 -9.64 -3.59 0.69
CA VAL A 48 -10.80 -3.80 1.55
C VAL A 48 -10.38 -4.20 2.96
N GLU A 49 -9.41 -5.12 3.08
CA GLU A 49 -8.89 -5.55 4.38
C GLU A 49 -8.30 -4.40 5.19
N MET A 50 -7.58 -3.48 4.54
CA MET A 50 -6.96 -2.31 5.17
C MET A 50 -7.86 -1.07 5.24
N LYS A 51 -9.14 -1.18 4.80
CA LYS A 51 -10.09 -0.06 4.73
C LYS A 51 -9.52 1.18 4.01
N LEU A 52 -8.87 0.96 2.86
CA LEU A 52 -8.39 2.02 1.98
C LEU A 52 -9.43 2.32 0.89
N ALA A 53 -9.54 3.58 0.48
CA ALA A 53 -10.23 3.95 -0.76
C ALA A 53 -9.35 3.62 -1.98
N ALA A 54 -9.95 3.56 -3.17
CA ALA A 54 -9.23 3.16 -4.38
C ALA A 54 -8.12 4.16 -4.78
N ASP A 55 -8.40 5.45 -4.61
CA ASP A 55 -7.44 6.54 -4.82
C ASP A 55 -6.31 6.53 -3.77
N GLU A 56 -6.59 6.10 -2.55
CA GLU A 56 -5.57 5.95 -1.51
C GLU A 56 -4.56 4.83 -1.81
N VAL A 57 -4.98 3.77 -2.51
CA VAL A 57 -4.05 2.70 -2.93
C VAL A 57 -2.99 3.24 -3.89
N GLU A 58 -3.41 4.00 -4.90
CA GLU A 58 -2.48 4.59 -5.87
C GLU A 58 -1.60 5.64 -5.20
N LYS A 59 -2.18 6.50 -4.34
CA LYS A 59 -1.41 7.50 -3.59
C LYS A 59 -0.36 6.86 -2.69
N LEU A 60 -0.73 5.81 -1.95
CA LEU A 60 0.20 5.05 -1.12
C LEU A 60 1.36 4.49 -1.95
N ALA A 61 1.07 3.95 -3.14
CA ALA A 61 2.10 3.41 -4.01
C ALA A 61 3.03 4.51 -4.54
N ASP A 62 2.47 5.65 -4.93
CA ASP A 62 3.24 6.81 -5.42
C ASP A 62 4.15 7.40 -4.32
N ASP A 63 3.65 7.51 -3.08
CA ASP A 63 4.45 8.00 -1.96
C ASP A 63 5.65 7.05 -1.66
N LEU A 64 5.43 5.74 -1.76
CA LEU A 64 6.48 4.74 -1.58
C LEU A 64 7.46 4.72 -2.75
N ASP A 65 6.98 4.86 -4.00
CA ASP A 65 7.85 5.02 -5.18
C ASP A 65 8.79 6.21 -4.99
N GLU A 66 8.24 7.39 -4.66
CA GLU A 66 9.03 8.61 -4.45
C GLU A 66 10.05 8.43 -3.32
N TYR A 67 9.64 7.83 -2.20
CA TYR A 67 10.53 7.58 -1.07
C TYR A 67 11.63 6.57 -1.40
N TYR A 68 11.35 5.48 -2.11
CA TYR A 68 12.37 4.51 -2.49
C TYR A 68 13.31 5.03 -3.58
N ILE A 69 12.86 5.95 -4.42
CA ILE A 69 13.69 6.58 -5.47
C ILE A 69 14.56 7.70 -4.88
N SER A 70 13.98 8.61 -4.11
CA SER A 70 14.64 9.85 -3.68
C SER A 70 15.12 9.83 -2.23
N GLY A 71 14.63 8.89 -1.41
CA GLY A 71 14.79 8.91 0.05
C GLY A 71 13.98 10.00 0.75
N SER A 72 13.18 10.78 0.02
CA SER A 72 12.42 11.91 0.56
C SER A 72 11.00 11.50 0.92
N SER A 73 10.53 11.95 2.08
CA SER A 73 9.14 11.75 2.52
C SER A 73 8.33 13.04 2.38
N ALA A 74 7.10 12.90 1.89
CA ALA A 74 6.10 13.99 1.91
C ALA A 74 5.55 14.24 3.33
N TYR A 75 5.86 13.37 4.29
CA TYR A 75 5.30 13.35 5.65
C TYR A 75 6.29 13.85 6.72
N GLY A 76 7.26 14.67 6.32
CA GLY A 76 8.26 15.24 7.23
C GLY A 76 9.31 14.21 7.64
N GLU A 77 9.48 13.97 8.94
CA GLU A 77 10.45 13.00 9.47
C GLU A 77 9.93 11.55 9.46
N THR A 78 8.64 11.35 9.18
CA THR A 78 8.02 10.02 9.13
C THR A 78 8.11 9.47 7.71
N ASP A 79 8.60 8.24 7.53
CA ASP A 79 8.59 7.59 6.23
C ASP A 79 7.15 7.21 5.82
N PRO A 80 6.83 7.09 4.52
CA PRO A 80 5.48 6.79 4.08
C PRO A 80 4.93 5.45 4.57
N LEU A 81 5.78 4.43 4.76
CA LEU A 81 5.35 3.12 5.26
C LEU A 81 4.82 3.25 6.69
N THR A 82 5.55 3.95 7.56
CA THR A 82 5.10 4.27 8.93
C THR A 82 3.84 5.14 8.93
N HIS A 83 3.79 6.18 8.09
CA HIS A 83 2.63 7.06 7.99
C HIS A 83 1.35 6.31 7.63
N TRP A 84 1.39 5.50 6.58
CA TRP A 84 0.25 4.72 6.12
C TRP A 84 -0.12 3.62 7.11
N ALA A 85 0.85 2.99 7.77
CA ALA A 85 0.59 1.99 8.80
C ALA A 85 -0.19 2.60 9.98
N ASP A 86 0.16 3.81 10.40
CA ASP A 86 -0.56 4.54 11.45
C ASP A 86 -2.01 4.85 11.03
N ILE A 87 -2.23 5.37 9.82
CA ILE A 87 -3.58 5.67 9.31
C ILE A 87 -4.45 4.41 9.30
N ILE A 88 -3.94 3.32 8.72
CA ILE A 88 -4.66 2.05 8.61
C ILE A 88 -4.94 1.48 10.00
N TYR A 89 -3.96 1.52 10.91
CA TYR A 89 -4.13 1.05 12.28
C TYR A 89 -5.26 1.80 13.00
N GLN A 90 -5.32 3.13 12.88
CA GLN A 90 -6.40 3.94 13.47
C GLN A 90 -7.78 3.52 12.93
N ARG A 91 -7.90 3.28 11.62
CA ARG A 91 -9.15 2.85 10.96
C ARG A 91 -9.59 1.44 11.33
N LEU A 92 -8.64 0.55 11.65
CA LEU A 92 -8.94 -0.83 11.98
C LEU A 92 -9.30 -1.01 13.46
N PHE A 93 -8.63 -0.28 14.36
CA PHE A 93 -8.68 -0.59 15.80
C PHE A 93 -9.14 0.55 16.72
N LYS A 94 -9.10 1.81 16.28
CA LYS A 94 -9.39 2.98 17.13
C LYS A 94 -10.62 3.77 16.65
N THR A 95 -11.53 3.11 15.90
CA THR A 95 -12.81 3.69 15.45
C THR A 95 -13.79 3.85 16.61
#